data_AF-A0A4U8TBG6-F1
#
_entry.id   AF-A0A4U8TBG6-F1
#
_cell.length_a   1.000
_cell.length_b   1.000
_cell.length_c   1.000
_cell.angle_alpha   90.00
_cell.angle_beta   90.00
_cell.angle_gamma   90.00
#
_symmetry.space_group_name_H-M   'P 1'
#
loop_
_entity.id
_entity.type
_entity.pdbx_description
1 polymer ?
#
loop_
_entity_poly.entity_id
_entity_poly.type
_entity_poly.pdbx_seq_one_letter_code
_entity_poly.pdbx_strand_id
1 'polypeptide(L)'
;MSLKKSKSIRVMKRRGIIFFICYYVSKQCSVIRKYGFKQCALSFLEKKIEKRLKRSHNKLHLLLKLYPEKFLNKSQYGTFQLAYTHFEKNYKNIIAISPLFFIKNLKKHIEWLESDVFKNQYGGVANLESLSKNIINTTIFSVKNDNKANNIVTPPPPPHYINTNNGNAMSASSTQMQFYPLLLQPDCIDYSTLDSKIALELRLPPKVPYRFVFIRYGLSGGAAMSDFLAYSDVNELEYKDFFKNLHHKGDICLYINHLWQREEKDLQKVLYTLKSSDYILILVRDPISRVKTAINHGWFKHGRNYDHVVEFDMYDDFYGVVDSMGFFDAGGKLVSNHAFIHNEFLKHIIELCSFAYYSNIAALPANVDITYLDMQEIMPERAFATMTKLAKKFGFSLPREEDREHYVDIRFGNFFYILPLTFVTETRDNKKIKIYISVRDKIKADFLVINHMLFDAYNPLLKDVAFSMNEGDLKALQNDAETFKQVKICMLKFLDELKKRVDYIQRNKKHENDVLEVFRGDRDLRKKFKTMLDRELVHIKAHRPDIIASWKYYQEFEKMCMEEGDM
;
A
#
# COMPACT_ATOMS: atom_id res chain seq x y z
N MET A 1 -13.01 59.67 1.56
CA MET A 1 -12.23 59.32 0.34
C MET A 1 -11.58 57.94 0.53
N SER A 2 -12.32 56.84 0.64
CA SER A 2 -13.00 56.09 -0.43
C SER A 2 -12.14 55.78 -1.67
N LEU A 3 -11.67 54.52 -1.71
CA LEU A 3 -11.68 53.62 -2.87
C LEU A 3 -11.14 54.13 -4.23
N LYS A 4 -9.83 54.35 -4.38
CA LYS A 4 -9.22 54.36 -5.75
C LYS A 4 -7.88 53.60 -5.93
N LYS A 5 -7.16 53.23 -4.87
CA LYS A 5 -5.85 52.51 -5.02
C LYS A 5 -5.94 50.97 -5.11
N SER A 6 -7.10 50.37 -4.86
CA SER A 6 -7.27 48.89 -4.89
C SER A 6 -7.49 48.31 -6.30
N LYS A 7 -8.17 49.04 -7.21
CA LYS A 7 -8.49 48.54 -8.55
C LYS A 7 -7.28 48.58 -9.50
N SER A 8 -6.52 49.68 -9.56
CA SER A 8 -5.43 49.84 -10.54
C SER A 8 -4.21 48.95 -10.29
N ILE A 9 -3.84 48.68 -9.03
CA ILE A 9 -2.74 47.73 -8.72
C ILE A 9 -3.18 46.28 -9.01
N ARG A 10 -4.44 45.95 -8.75
CA ARG A 10 -5.04 44.64 -9.06
C ARG A 10 -5.22 44.45 -10.57
N VAL A 11 -5.52 45.52 -11.31
CA VAL A 11 -5.61 45.58 -12.79
C VAL A 11 -4.22 45.53 -13.42
N MET A 12 -3.20 46.22 -12.89
CA MET A 12 -1.81 46.13 -13.39
C MET A 12 -1.20 44.74 -13.13
N LYS A 13 -1.47 44.12 -11.98
CA LYS A 13 -1.06 42.73 -11.69
C LYS A 13 -1.82 41.70 -12.54
N ARG A 14 -3.12 41.91 -12.83
CA ARG A 14 -3.89 41.13 -13.81
C ARG A 14 -3.35 41.30 -15.22
N ARG A 15 -3.03 42.53 -15.63
CA ARG A 15 -2.44 42.86 -16.94
C ARG A 15 -1.07 42.24 -17.11
N GLY A 16 -0.23 42.16 -16.08
CA GLY A 16 1.08 41.49 -16.15
C GLY A 16 1.00 39.97 -16.37
N ILE A 17 0.06 39.27 -15.72
CA ILE A 17 -0.16 37.84 -15.93
C ILE A 17 -0.87 37.60 -17.27
N ILE A 18 -1.88 38.40 -17.60
CA ILE A 18 -2.56 38.36 -18.90
C ILE A 18 -1.56 38.63 -20.03
N PHE A 19 -0.69 39.63 -19.87
CA PHE A 19 0.39 39.93 -20.81
C PHE A 19 1.37 38.76 -20.88
N PHE A 20 1.72 38.12 -19.77
CA PHE A 20 2.59 36.94 -19.76
C PHE A 20 1.94 35.71 -20.43
N ILE A 21 0.64 35.49 -20.24
CA ILE A 21 -0.17 34.44 -20.89
C ILE A 21 -0.31 34.74 -22.39
N CYS A 22 -0.69 35.96 -22.77
CA CYS A 22 -0.82 36.40 -24.16
C CYS A 22 0.54 36.40 -24.88
N TYR A 23 1.61 36.83 -24.21
CA TYR A 23 2.99 36.74 -24.69
C TYR A 23 3.42 35.29 -24.86
N TYR A 24 3.04 34.38 -23.96
CA TYR A 24 3.34 32.96 -24.07
C TYR A 24 2.63 32.30 -25.26
N VAL A 25 1.32 32.54 -25.42
CA VAL A 25 0.53 32.06 -26.57
C VAL A 25 1.07 32.61 -27.89
N SER A 26 1.40 33.91 -27.94
CA SER A 26 1.98 34.57 -29.11
C SER A 26 3.38 34.05 -29.47
N LYS A 27 4.24 33.84 -28.46
CA LYS A 27 5.64 33.44 -28.67
C LYS A 27 5.82 31.96 -28.96
N GLN A 28 4.98 31.06 -28.43
CA GLN A 28 4.98 29.65 -28.82
C GLN A 28 4.58 29.49 -30.30
N CYS A 29 3.52 30.17 -30.74
CA CYS A 29 3.09 30.15 -32.13
C CYS A 29 4.13 30.76 -33.09
N SER A 30 4.86 31.80 -32.67
CA SER A 30 5.86 32.45 -33.55
C SER A 30 7.23 31.77 -33.54
N VAL A 31 7.71 31.22 -32.42
CA VAL A 31 9.01 30.52 -32.36
C VAL A 31 8.95 29.15 -33.03
N ILE A 32 7.84 28.42 -32.90
CA ILE A 32 7.64 27.13 -33.58
C ILE A 32 7.52 27.33 -35.10
N ARG A 33 6.79 28.36 -35.56
CA ARG A 33 6.64 28.68 -36.98
C ARG A 33 7.89 29.24 -37.65
N LYS A 34 8.74 29.98 -36.91
CA LYS A 34 9.81 30.79 -37.52
C LYS A 34 11.18 30.10 -37.58
N TYR A 35 11.44 29.06 -36.79
CA TYR A 35 12.83 28.59 -36.61
C TYR A 35 13.06 27.07 -36.60
N GLY A 36 12.03 26.21 -36.73
CA GLY A 36 12.25 24.75 -36.74
C GLY A 36 13.16 24.27 -35.60
N PHE A 37 12.95 24.79 -34.38
CA PHE A 37 13.86 24.58 -33.25
C PHE A 37 13.95 23.10 -32.88
N LYS A 38 15.18 22.56 -32.75
CA LYS A 38 15.43 21.19 -32.26
C LYS A 38 14.69 20.94 -30.94
N GLN A 39 14.06 19.77 -30.83
CA GLN A 39 13.20 19.34 -29.71
C GLN A 39 13.82 19.60 -28.31
N CYS A 40 15.14 19.45 -28.17
CA CYS A 40 15.85 19.72 -26.92
C CYS A 40 15.77 21.20 -26.47
N ALA A 41 15.87 22.17 -27.38
CA ALA A 41 15.82 23.60 -27.06
C ALA A 41 14.40 24.04 -26.63
N LEU A 42 13.37 23.45 -27.25
CA LEU A 42 11.98 23.64 -26.86
C LEU A 42 11.75 23.13 -25.42
N SER A 43 12.23 21.92 -25.11
CA SER A 43 12.10 21.32 -23.77
C SER A 43 12.77 22.16 -22.68
N PHE A 44 13.92 22.78 -22.98
CA PHE A 44 14.64 23.65 -22.05
C PHE A 44 13.86 24.94 -21.76
N LEU A 45 13.31 25.56 -22.81
CA LEU A 45 12.49 26.76 -22.67
C LEU A 45 11.22 26.48 -21.86
N GLU A 46 10.57 25.34 -22.10
CA GLU A 46 9.40 24.88 -21.36
C GLU A 46 9.71 24.70 -19.87
N LYS A 47 10.80 24.02 -19.52
CA LYS A 47 11.25 23.87 -18.12
C LYS A 47 11.50 25.23 -17.45
N LYS A 48 12.09 26.19 -18.16
CA LYS A 48 12.34 27.55 -17.62
C LYS A 48 11.05 28.32 -17.34
N ILE A 49 10.07 28.18 -18.22
CA ILE A 49 8.75 28.81 -18.09
C ILE A 49 7.96 28.18 -16.95
N GLU A 50 7.93 26.85 -16.91
CA GLU A 50 7.33 26.07 -15.84
C GLU A 50 7.84 26.49 -14.46
N LYS A 51 9.18 26.62 -14.31
CA LYS A 51 9.81 27.08 -13.07
C LYS A 51 9.38 28.51 -12.68
N ARG A 52 9.21 29.40 -13.65
CA ARG A 52 8.73 30.78 -13.41
C ARG A 52 7.26 30.81 -12.98
N LEU A 53 6.41 29.98 -13.60
CA LEU A 53 5.00 29.85 -13.24
C LEU A 53 4.85 29.30 -11.83
N LYS A 54 5.59 28.24 -11.49
CA LYS A 54 5.62 27.67 -10.14
C LYS A 54 6.07 28.69 -9.10
N ARG A 55 7.11 29.50 -9.32
CA ARG A 55 7.54 30.55 -8.36
C ARG A 55 6.46 31.59 -8.02
N SER A 56 5.39 31.68 -8.81
CA SER A 56 4.24 32.55 -8.55
C SER A 56 3.09 31.83 -7.81
N HIS A 57 3.39 30.98 -6.81
CA HIS A 57 2.40 30.14 -6.10
C HIS A 57 1.12 30.89 -5.71
N ASN A 58 1.23 32.09 -5.14
CA ASN A 58 0.08 32.91 -4.72
C ASN A 58 -0.83 33.37 -5.86
N LYS A 59 -0.47 33.10 -7.12
CA LYS A 59 -1.16 33.53 -8.34
C LYS A 59 -1.59 32.37 -9.24
N LEU A 60 -1.26 31.12 -8.92
CA LEU A 60 -1.68 29.96 -9.71
C LEU A 60 -3.20 29.83 -9.81
N HIS A 61 -3.93 30.21 -8.75
CA HIS A 61 -5.40 30.27 -8.76
C HIS A 61 -5.98 31.24 -9.81
N LEU A 62 -5.20 32.22 -10.28
CA LEU A 62 -5.63 33.14 -11.35
C LEU A 62 -5.59 32.47 -12.72
N LEU A 63 -4.75 31.44 -12.92
CA LEU A 63 -4.75 30.66 -14.16
C LEU A 63 -6.07 29.91 -14.32
N LEU A 64 -6.58 29.29 -13.26
CA LEU A 64 -7.90 28.63 -13.26
C LEU A 64 -9.04 29.56 -13.64
N LYS A 65 -8.97 30.82 -13.22
CA LYS A 65 -10.05 31.79 -13.43
C LYS A 65 -9.96 32.49 -14.78
N LEU A 66 -8.76 32.93 -15.19
CA LEU A 66 -8.59 33.85 -16.32
C LEU A 66 -8.21 33.16 -17.63
N TYR A 67 -7.55 32.00 -17.57
CA TYR A 67 -7.08 31.32 -18.78
C TYR A 67 -8.23 30.69 -19.57
N PRO A 68 -9.17 29.93 -18.96
CA PRO A 68 -10.31 29.34 -19.67
C PRO A 68 -11.19 30.40 -20.32
N GLU A 69 -11.52 31.48 -19.61
CA GLU A 69 -12.36 32.60 -20.09
C GLU A 69 -11.80 33.24 -21.37
N LYS A 70 -10.48 33.26 -21.53
CA LYS A 70 -9.81 33.90 -22.68
C LYS A 70 -9.51 32.95 -23.83
N PHE A 71 -9.31 31.68 -23.55
CA PHE A 71 -8.77 30.72 -24.52
C PHE A 71 -9.84 29.78 -25.09
N LEU A 72 -10.93 29.57 -24.36
CA LEU A 72 -12.06 28.76 -24.81
C LEU A 72 -13.11 29.64 -25.50
N ASN A 73 -13.85 29.08 -26.46
CA ASN A 73 -15.03 29.75 -27.01
C ASN A 73 -16.19 29.72 -25.99
N LYS A 74 -17.29 30.43 -26.27
CA LYS A 74 -18.43 30.57 -25.33
C LYS A 74 -19.02 29.22 -24.89
N SER A 75 -19.17 28.27 -25.82
CA SER A 75 -19.68 26.92 -25.52
C SER A 75 -18.71 26.14 -24.64
N GLN A 76 -17.44 26.08 -25.06
CA GLN A 76 -16.37 25.38 -24.36
C GLN A 76 -16.13 25.94 -22.95
N TYR A 77 -16.25 27.26 -22.78
CA TYR A 77 -16.16 27.88 -21.46
C TYR A 77 -17.33 27.46 -20.56
N GLY A 78 -18.55 27.32 -21.11
CA GLY A 78 -19.69 26.76 -20.40
C GLY A 78 -19.43 25.33 -19.92
N THR A 79 -18.89 24.47 -20.80
CA THR A 79 -18.49 23.11 -20.43
C THR A 79 -17.41 23.10 -19.35
N PHE A 80 -16.41 23.99 -19.44
CA PHE A 80 -15.40 24.13 -18.39
C PHE A 80 -15.99 24.55 -17.05
N GLN A 81 -16.98 25.46 -17.02
CA GLN A 81 -17.62 25.88 -15.78
C GLN A 81 -18.34 24.71 -15.10
N LEU A 82 -19.03 23.87 -15.87
CA LEU A 82 -19.64 22.63 -15.36
C LEU A 82 -18.56 21.65 -14.90
N ALA A 83 -17.54 21.39 -15.71
CA ALA A 83 -16.45 20.49 -15.32
C ALA A 83 -15.75 20.97 -14.03
N TYR A 84 -15.60 22.28 -13.85
CA TYR A 84 -15.00 22.88 -12.65
C TYR A 84 -15.80 22.59 -11.39
N THR A 85 -17.13 22.48 -11.44
CA THR A 85 -17.93 22.12 -10.25
C THR A 85 -17.68 20.69 -9.78
N HIS A 86 -17.28 19.79 -10.68
CA HIS A 86 -16.98 18.39 -10.37
C HIS A 86 -15.49 18.12 -10.12
N PHE A 87 -14.60 18.83 -10.83
CA PHE A 87 -13.17 18.53 -10.89
C PHE A 87 -12.26 19.65 -10.37
N GLU A 88 -12.80 20.58 -9.56
CA GLU A 88 -12.03 21.71 -9.02
C GLU A 88 -10.69 21.26 -8.39
N LYS A 89 -10.72 20.19 -7.58
CA LYS A 89 -9.52 19.67 -6.92
C LYS A 89 -8.50 19.15 -7.95
N ASN A 90 -8.94 18.39 -8.95
CA ASN A 90 -8.08 17.89 -10.02
C ASN A 90 -7.41 19.05 -10.77
N TYR A 91 -8.16 20.08 -11.16
CA TYR A 91 -7.57 21.23 -11.84
C TYR A 91 -6.57 21.99 -10.98
N LYS A 92 -6.86 22.18 -9.68
CA LYS A 92 -5.93 22.81 -8.73
C LYS A 92 -4.64 21.99 -8.62
N ASN A 93 -4.75 20.67 -8.52
CA ASN A 93 -3.59 19.78 -8.43
C ASN A 93 -2.77 19.79 -9.73
N ILE A 94 -3.43 19.66 -10.89
CA ILE A 94 -2.77 19.70 -12.20
C ILE A 94 -2.01 21.02 -12.36
N ILE A 95 -2.57 22.17 -11.99
CA ILE A 95 -1.86 23.45 -12.09
C ILE A 95 -0.75 23.56 -11.05
N ALA A 96 -0.91 23.00 -9.85
CA ALA A 96 0.16 22.99 -8.85
C ALA A 96 1.35 22.14 -9.32
N ILE A 97 1.08 20.98 -9.94
CA ILE A 97 2.09 20.05 -10.46
C ILE A 97 2.68 20.57 -11.76
N SER A 98 1.84 20.97 -12.72
CA SER A 98 2.27 21.62 -13.95
C SER A 98 1.26 22.62 -14.54
N PRO A 99 1.48 23.94 -14.29
CA PRO A 99 0.68 24.99 -14.93
C PRO A 99 0.77 24.94 -16.46
N LEU A 100 1.94 24.56 -17.00
CA LEU A 100 2.15 24.45 -18.44
C LEU A 100 1.33 23.33 -19.06
N PHE A 101 1.24 22.18 -18.38
CA PHE A 101 0.40 21.08 -18.84
C PHE A 101 -1.07 21.51 -18.95
N PHE A 102 -1.60 22.20 -17.93
CA PHE A 102 -2.97 22.73 -17.94
C PHE A 102 -3.19 23.65 -19.15
N ILE A 103 -2.31 24.63 -19.35
CA ILE A 103 -2.39 25.60 -20.46
C ILE A 103 -2.42 24.87 -21.82
N LYS A 104 -1.53 23.89 -22.02
CA LYS A 104 -1.42 23.16 -23.30
C LYS A 104 -2.60 22.25 -23.59
N ASN A 105 -3.20 21.65 -22.55
CA ASN A 105 -4.17 20.56 -22.72
C ASN A 105 -5.60 20.92 -22.35
N LEU A 106 -5.87 22.12 -21.81
CA LEU A 106 -7.21 22.53 -21.41
C LEU A 106 -8.23 22.39 -22.55
N LYS A 107 -7.89 22.85 -23.76
CA LYS A 107 -8.81 22.77 -24.90
C LYS A 107 -9.11 21.31 -25.28
N LYS A 108 -8.09 20.47 -25.38
CA LYS A 108 -8.24 19.02 -25.63
C LYS A 108 -9.09 18.33 -24.58
N HIS A 109 -8.91 18.71 -23.32
CA HIS A 109 -9.72 18.23 -22.21
C HIS A 109 -11.20 18.57 -22.40
N ILE A 110 -11.52 19.83 -22.73
CA ILE A 110 -12.90 20.24 -22.98
C ILE A 110 -13.48 19.56 -24.23
N GLU A 111 -12.71 19.45 -25.31
CA GLU A 111 -13.12 18.70 -26.52
C GLU A 111 -13.43 17.23 -26.19
N TRP A 112 -12.66 16.60 -25.31
CA TRP A 112 -12.95 15.25 -24.82
C TRP A 112 -14.26 15.18 -24.04
N LEU A 113 -14.50 16.09 -23.10
CA LEU A 113 -15.75 16.15 -22.33
C LEU A 113 -16.99 16.42 -23.21
N GLU A 114 -16.82 17.11 -24.33
CA GLU A 114 -17.87 17.40 -25.31
C GLU A 114 -18.10 16.26 -26.32
N SER A 115 -17.19 15.28 -26.38
CA SER A 115 -17.23 14.20 -27.37
C SER A 115 -18.38 13.23 -27.14
N ASP A 116 -18.87 12.62 -28.23
CA ASP A 116 -19.90 11.59 -28.16
C ASP A 116 -19.40 10.34 -27.45
N VAL A 117 -18.11 10.01 -27.59
CA VAL A 117 -17.48 8.89 -26.87
C VAL A 117 -17.62 9.09 -25.36
N PHE A 118 -17.25 10.27 -24.86
CA PHE A 118 -17.41 10.59 -23.43
C PHE A 118 -18.87 10.55 -23.01
N LYS A 119 -19.77 11.19 -23.76
CA LYS A 119 -21.20 11.26 -23.41
C LYS A 119 -21.87 9.90 -23.41
N ASN A 120 -21.51 9.03 -24.35
CA ASN A 120 -22.03 7.67 -24.42
C ASN A 120 -21.53 6.82 -23.25
N GLN A 121 -20.29 7.06 -22.78
CA GLN A 121 -19.69 6.29 -21.70
C GLN A 121 -20.08 6.79 -20.29
N TYR A 122 -20.19 8.11 -20.10
CA TYR A 122 -20.34 8.74 -18.77
C TYR A 122 -21.55 9.65 -18.62
N GLY A 123 -22.30 9.87 -19.71
CA GLY A 123 -23.32 10.91 -19.77
C GLY A 123 -22.74 12.31 -19.98
N GLY A 124 -23.61 13.32 -20.03
CA GLY A 124 -23.19 14.72 -20.11
C GLY A 124 -22.55 15.20 -18.81
N VAL A 125 -21.57 16.12 -18.90
CA VAL A 125 -20.82 16.66 -17.74
C VAL A 125 -21.75 17.19 -16.63
N ALA A 126 -22.88 17.79 -17.00
CA ALA A 126 -23.87 18.31 -16.05
C ALA A 126 -24.55 17.23 -15.18
N ASN A 127 -24.54 15.98 -15.64
CA ASN A 127 -25.19 14.84 -14.99
C ASN A 127 -24.21 13.98 -14.20
N LEU A 128 -22.93 14.35 -14.14
CA LEU A 128 -21.97 13.68 -13.27
C LEU A 128 -22.39 13.94 -11.81
N GLU A 129 -22.62 12.91 -11.00
CA GLU A 129 -23.01 13.15 -9.61
C GLU A 129 -21.97 13.99 -8.86
N SER A 130 -22.44 14.91 -8.03
CA SER A 130 -21.59 15.61 -7.08
C SER A 130 -21.22 14.66 -5.95
N LEU A 131 -20.05 14.02 -6.04
CA LEU A 131 -19.52 13.16 -4.98
C LEU A 131 -19.18 13.91 -3.68
N SER A 132 -19.29 15.25 -3.62
CA SER A 132 -19.29 15.91 -2.31
C SER A 132 -20.47 15.44 -1.46
N LYS A 133 -21.59 14.99 -2.03
CA LYS A 133 -22.73 14.51 -1.23
C LYS A 133 -22.59 13.04 -0.77
N ASN A 134 -21.94 12.19 -1.56
CA ASN A 134 -21.77 10.77 -1.21
C ASN A 134 -20.53 10.49 -0.35
N ILE A 135 -19.54 11.40 -0.32
CA ILE A 135 -18.35 11.28 0.54
C ILE A 135 -18.55 11.96 1.91
N ILE A 136 -19.54 12.84 2.10
CA ILE A 136 -19.72 13.60 3.35
C ILE A 136 -20.20 12.75 4.55
N ASN A 137 -20.67 11.51 4.35
CA ASN A 137 -20.84 10.57 5.47
C ASN A 137 -19.55 9.81 5.83
N THR A 138 -18.46 10.05 5.11
CA THR A 138 -17.11 9.55 5.40
C THR A 138 -16.23 10.71 5.86
N THR A 139 -16.06 10.80 7.18
CA THR A 139 -15.13 11.65 7.96
C THR A 139 -15.69 12.99 8.50
N ILE A 140 -16.39 12.93 9.64
CA ILE A 140 -16.12 13.86 10.75
C ILE A 140 -15.78 13.03 11.99
N PHE A 141 -14.50 12.74 12.17
CA PHE A 141 -13.94 12.51 13.50
C PHE A 141 -12.82 13.53 13.69
N SER A 142 -13.22 14.77 13.88
CA SER A 142 -12.40 15.74 14.60
C SER A 142 -12.94 15.78 16.03
N VAL A 143 -12.06 15.52 17.00
CA VAL A 143 -12.31 15.78 18.42
C VAL A 143 -12.93 17.16 18.59
N LYS A 144 -14.13 17.22 19.13
CA LYS A 144 -14.66 18.40 19.81
C LYS A 144 -15.24 17.97 21.14
N ASN A 145 -14.74 18.65 22.17
CA ASN A 145 -15.12 18.58 23.57
C ASN A 145 -16.63 18.47 23.79
N ASP A 146 -16.95 17.73 24.83
CA ASP A 146 -18.23 17.64 25.49
C ASP A 146 -18.96 18.98 25.58
N ASN A 147 -20.25 18.97 25.25
CA ASN A 147 -21.29 19.37 26.20
C ASN A 147 -22.71 19.10 25.67
N LYS A 148 -23.44 18.35 26.50
CA LYS A 148 -24.89 18.40 26.78
C LYS A 148 -25.91 17.86 25.78
N ALA A 149 -26.54 16.78 26.28
CA ALA A 149 -27.98 16.63 26.55
C ALA A 149 -28.85 15.90 25.51
N ASN A 150 -29.22 14.67 25.92
CA ASN A 150 -30.53 14.01 25.86
C ASN A 150 -31.52 14.46 24.79
N ASN A 151 -31.96 13.52 23.95
CA ASN A 151 -33.35 13.03 24.05
C ASN A 151 -33.51 11.64 23.45
N ILE A 152 -34.26 10.83 24.20
CA ILE A 152 -34.67 9.46 23.93
C ILE A 152 -35.79 9.47 22.89
N VAL A 153 -35.67 8.63 21.85
CA VAL A 153 -36.83 8.05 21.15
C VAL A 153 -36.53 6.57 20.91
N THR A 154 -37.44 5.72 21.38
CA THR A 154 -37.43 4.26 21.30
C THR A 154 -37.43 3.73 19.87
N PRO A 155 -36.84 2.54 19.61
CA PRO A 155 -36.85 1.92 18.29
C PRO A 155 -38.18 1.19 18.00
N PRO A 156 -38.61 1.10 16.73
CA PRO A 156 -39.73 0.25 16.34
C PRO A 156 -39.32 -1.23 16.34
N PRO A 157 -40.28 -2.18 16.50
CA PRO A 157 -39.97 -3.60 16.65
C PRO A 157 -39.50 -4.23 15.33
N PRO A 158 -38.74 -5.34 15.40
CA PRO A 158 -38.20 -6.01 14.22
C PRO A 158 -39.33 -6.67 13.42
N PRO A 159 -39.37 -6.57 12.07
CA PRO A 159 -40.30 -7.38 11.30
C PRO A 159 -39.83 -8.84 11.25
N HIS A 160 -40.72 -9.71 11.71
CA HIS A 160 -40.65 -11.16 11.64
C HIS A 160 -40.48 -11.67 10.20
N TYR A 161 -39.61 -12.67 10.04
CA TYR A 161 -39.54 -13.53 8.87
C TYR A 161 -40.88 -14.27 8.69
N ILE A 162 -41.57 -14.02 7.58
CA ILE A 162 -42.60 -14.91 7.04
C ILE A 162 -42.18 -15.30 5.63
N ASN A 163 -41.94 -16.60 5.49
CA ASN A 163 -41.68 -17.27 4.23
C ASN A 163 -43.02 -17.41 3.47
N THR A 164 -43.16 -16.76 2.32
CA THR A 164 -44.14 -17.18 1.29
C THR A 164 -43.57 -16.93 -0.10
N ASN A 165 -43.47 -18.01 -0.87
CA ASN A 165 -43.34 -17.99 -2.32
C ASN A 165 -44.51 -17.19 -2.91
N ASN A 166 -44.21 -16.19 -3.75
CA ASN A 166 -44.90 -15.96 -5.01
C ASN A 166 -44.11 -14.97 -5.87
N GLY A 167 -43.98 -15.33 -7.15
CA GLY A 167 -43.14 -14.65 -8.12
C GLY A 167 -43.47 -13.17 -8.27
N ASN A 168 -42.42 -12.36 -8.24
CA ASN A 168 -42.25 -11.23 -9.14
C ASN A 168 -40.75 -11.08 -9.37
N ALA A 169 -40.35 -11.27 -10.63
CA ALA A 169 -39.00 -10.95 -11.09
C ALA A 169 -38.78 -9.44 -10.91
N MET A 170 -38.10 -9.07 -9.82
CA MET A 170 -37.49 -7.74 -9.73
C MET A 170 -36.22 -7.77 -10.59
N SER A 171 -36.33 -7.12 -11.74
CA SER A 171 -35.22 -6.74 -12.59
C SER A 171 -34.09 -6.17 -11.73
N ALA A 172 -32.96 -6.87 -11.70
CA ALA A 172 -31.69 -6.29 -11.31
C ALA A 172 -31.41 -5.11 -12.25
N SER A 173 -31.66 -3.89 -11.80
CA SER A 173 -31.18 -2.70 -12.50
C SER A 173 -29.67 -2.61 -12.28
N SER A 174 -28.97 -3.30 -13.17
CA SER A 174 -27.57 -3.11 -13.50
C SER A 174 -27.28 -1.64 -13.78
N THR A 175 -26.44 -1.01 -12.94
CA THR A 175 -25.34 -0.06 -13.29
C THR A 175 -24.96 0.74 -12.05
N GLN A 176 -24.03 0.22 -11.24
CA GLN A 176 -23.23 1.10 -10.38
C GLN A 176 -21.93 1.39 -11.15
N MET A 177 -21.92 2.57 -11.79
CA MET A 177 -20.92 3.02 -12.75
C MET A 177 -19.59 3.38 -12.08
N GLN A 178 -18.51 3.25 -12.84
CA GLN A 178 -17.24 3.94 -12.59
C GLN A 178 -17.51 5.46 -12.52
N PHE A 179 -17.64 5.99 -11.31
CA PHE A 179 -18.24 7.32 -11.06
C PHE A 179 -17.35 8.51 -11.41
N TYR A 180 -16.23 8.26 -12.08
CA TYR A 180 -15.12 9.19 -12.15
C TYR A 180 -14.41 9.07 -13.51
N PRO A 181 -14.81 9.87 -14.51
CA PRO A 181 -14.33 9.70 -15.86
C PRO A 181 -12.85 10.07 -16.01
N LEU A 182 -12.23 9.51 -17.05
CA LEU A 182 -10.96 9.99 -17.59
C LEU A 182 -11.08 11.47 -17.93
N LEU A 183 -10.12 12.29 -17.51
CA LEU A 183 -10.13 13.71 -17.84
C LEU A 183 -9.46 13.99 -19.18
N LEU A 184 -8.72 13.05 -19.77
CA LEU A 184 -8.22 13.20 -21.13
C LEU A 184 -8.34 11.85 -21.84
N GLN A 185 -8.70 11.87 -23.13
CA GLN A 185 -8.68 10.66 -23.95
C GLN A 185 -7.22 10.17 -24.08
N PRO A 186 -6.92 8.93 -23.66
CA PRO A 186 -5.57 8.37 -23.70
C PRO A 186 -4.90 8.44 -25.08
N ASP A 187 -5.67 8.19 -26.14
CA ASP A 187 -5.16 8.16 -27.53
C ASP A 187 -4.78 9.54 -28.07
N CYS A 188 -5.26 10.63 -27.44
CA CYS A 188 -5.01 11.99 -27.90
C CYS A 188 -3.70 12.61 -27.38
N ILE A 189 -2.98 11.89 -26.51
CA ILE A 189 -1.71 12.33 -25.94
C ILE A 189 -0.72 11.17 -25.79
N ASP A 190 0.54 11.38 -26.15
CA ASP A 190 1.59 10.50 -25.66
C ASP A 190 1.96 10.87 -24.21
N TYR A 191 1.47 10.08 -23.27
CA TYR A 191 1.70 10.28 -21.84
C TYR A 191 2.68 9.27 -21.22
N SER A 192 3.42 8.53 -22.05
CA SER A 192 4.46 7.59 -21.59
C SER A 192 5.51 8.26 -20.69
N THR A 193 5.80 9.54 -20.94
CA THR A 193 6.76 10.35 -20.16
C THR A 193 6.08 11.42 -19.30
N LEU A 194 4.77 11.32 -19.07
CA LEU A 194 4.03 12.28 -18.25
C LEU A 194 4.41 12.11 -16.78
N ASP A 195 4.46 13.21 -16.02
CA ASP A 195 4.58 13.12 -14.56
C ASP A 195 3.43 12.27 -14.01
N SER A 196 3.76 11.21 -13.28
CA SER A 196 2.77 10.24 -12.80
C SER A 196 1.70 10.88 -11.92
N LYS A 197 2.00 11.98 -11.22
CA LYS A 197 0.99 12.72 -10.45
C LYS A 197 -0.01 13.41 -11.37
N ILE A 198 0.44 13.97 -12.50
CA ILE A 198 -0.48 14.53 -13.50
C ILE A 198 -1.32 13.39 -14.11
N ALA A 199 -0.70 12.27 -14.47
CA ALA A 199 -1.41 11.13 -15.03
C ALA A 199 -2.50 10.62 -14.07
N LEU A 200 -2.20 10.56 -12.77
CA LEU A 200 -3.15 10.18 -11.72
C LEU A 200 -4.30 11.19 -11.57
N GLU A 201 -4.02 12.49 -11.61
CA GLU A 201 -5.08 13.52 -11.59
C GLU A 201 -5.98 13.47 -12.84
N LEU A 202 -5.46 12.95 -13.95
CA LEU A 202 -6.19 12.69 -15.19
C LEU A 202 -6.83 11.29 -15.25
N ARG A 203 -6.46 10.42 -14.30
CA ARG A 203 -6.85 9.01 -14.16
C ARG A 203 -6.41 8.10 -15.30
N LEU A 204 -5.31 8.43 -15.96
CA LEU A 204 -4.84 7.67 -17.11
C LEU A 204 -4.38 6.27 -16.68
N PRO A 205 -4.81 5.19 -17.36
CA PRO A 205 -4.23 3.87 -17.12
C PRO A 205 -2.76 3.85 -17.54
N PRO A 206 -1.90 3.05 -16.89
CA PRO A 206 -0.54 2.83 -17.37
C PRO A 206 -0.50 2.36 -18.83
N LYS A 207 0.46 2.86 -19.63
CA LYS A 207 0.64 2.42 -21.03
C LYS A 207 1.34 1.07 -21.15
N VAL A 208 2.29 0.80 -20.25
CA VAL A 208 2.96 -0.49 -20.24
C VAL A 208 1.94 -1.53 -19.78
N PRO A 209 1.72 -2.60 -20.54
CA PRO A 209 0.78 -3.64 -20.16
C PRO A 209 1.24 -4.34 -18.88
N TYR A 210 0.28 -4.70 -18.05
CA TYR A 210 0.46 -5.56 -16.88
C TYR A 210 -0.54 -6.71 -16.97
N ARG A 211 -0.21 -7.85 -16.36
CA ARG A 211 -1.02 -9.08 -16.40
C ARG A 211 -2.25 -8.98 -15.51
N PHE A 212 -2.08 -8.42 -14.32
CA PHE A 212 -3.12 -8.27 -13.32
C PHE A 212 -2.76 -7.13 -12.34
N VAL A 213 -3.73 -6.75 -11.53
CA VAL A 213 -3.58 -5.82 -10.41
C VAL A 213 -3.50 -6.62 -9.12
N PHE A 214 -2.48 -6.38 -8.30
CA PHE A 214 -2.40 -6.93 -6.95
C PHE A 214 -2.75 -5.86 -5.93
N ILE A 215 -3.93 -5.99 -5.29
CA ILE A 215 -4.34 -5.12 -4.19
C ILE A 215 -4.00 -5.82 -2.88
N ARG A 216 -3.00 -5.27 -2.18
CA ARG A 216 -2.50 -5.80 -0.92
C ARG A 216 -3.10 -5.05 0.26
N TYR A 217 -3.58 -5.79 1.24
CA TYR A 217 -3.93 -5.26 2.56
C TYR A 217 -2.90 -5.67 3.60
N GLY A 218 -2.61 -4.76 4.54
CA GLY A 218 -1.66 -5.00 5.62
C GLY A 218 -1.97 -6.28 6.39
N LEU A 219 -0.91 -7.01 6.78
CA LEU A 219 -0.97 -8.18 7.66
C LEU A 219 -1.81 -9.37 7.11
N SER A 220 -1.96 -9.45 5.78
CA SER A 220 -2.70 -10.52 5.09
C SER A 220 -1.81 -11.45 4.27
N GLY A 221 -0.52 -11.58 4.63
CA GLY A 221 0.44 -12.43 3.91
C GLY A 221 1.03 -11.82 2.64
N GLY A 222 0.75 -10.55 2.35
CA GLY A 222 1.18 -9.90 1.10
C GLY A 222 2.70 -9.85 0.87
N ALA A 223 3.54 -9.86 1.91
CA ALA A 223 4.99 -9.91 1.72
C ALA A 223 5.43 -11.24 1.11
N ALA A 224 4.93 -12.36 1.64
CA ALA A 224 5.22 -13.69 1.09
C ALA A 224 4.68 -13.82 -0.34
N MET A 225 3.47 -13.32 -0.61
CA MET A 225 2.93 -13.29 -1.97
C MET A 225 3.84 -12.53 -2.94
N SER A 226 4.39 -11.37 -2.54
CA SER A 226 5.33 -10.62 -3.38
C SER A 226 6.58 -11.43 -3.74
N ASP A 227 7.13 -12.19 -2.78
CA ASP A 227 8.27 -13.07 -3.06
C ASP A 227 7.89 -14.22 -3.98
N PHE A 228 6.72 -14.85 -3.76
CA PHE A 228 6.24 -15.94 -4.61
C PHE A 228 5.98 -15.50 -6.05
N LEU A 229 5.47 -14.28 -6.23
CA LEU A 229 5.35 -13.64 -7.53
C LEU A 229 6.73 -13.40 -8.17
N ALA A 230 7.71 -12.93 -7.40
CA ALA A 230 9.08 -12.75 -7.89
C ALA A 230 9.75 -14.06 -8.31
N TYR A 231 9.54 -15.16 -7.56
CA TYR A 231 10.00 -16.51 -7.93
C TYR A 231 9.30 -17.05 -9.18
N SER A 232 8.18 -16.45 -9.58
CA SER A 232 7.46 -16.71 -10.84
C SER A 232 7.75 -15.65 -11.91
N ASP A 233 8.89 -14.95 -11.84
CA ASP A 233 9.31 -13.91 -12.79
C ASP A 233 8.28 -12.75 -12.97
N VAL A 234 7.47 -12.47 -11.94
CA VAL A 234 6.52 -11.34 -11.92
C VAL A 234 7.10 -10.16 -11.15
N ASN A 235 7.19 -9.02 -11.82
CA ASN A 235 7.64 -7.76 -11.25
C ASN A 235 6.46 -6.94 -10.74
N GLU A 236 6.48 -6.59 -9.46
CA GLU A 236 5.52 -5.65 -8.87
C GLU A 236 5.93 -4.21 -9.16
N LEU A 237 5.05 -3.44 -9.81
CA LEU A 237 5.28 -2.01 -10.06
C LEU A 237 4.17 -1.18 -9.43
N GLU A 238 4.53 -0.15 -8.67
CA GLU A 238 3.56 0.87 -8.29
C GLU A 238 3.19 1.72 -9.51
N TYR A 239 2.01 2.32 -9.50
CA TYR A 239 1.52 3.18 -10.58
C TYR A 239 2.55 4.23 -11.04
N LYS A 240 3.32 4.82 -10.11
CA LYS A 240 4.32 5.84 -10.43
C LYS A 240 5.50 5.30 -11.25
N ASP A 241 5.82 4.01 -11.15
CA ASP A 241 6.99 3.39 -11.76
C ASP A 241 6.78 3.12 -13.26
N PHE A 242 5.53 2.93 -13.66
CA PHE A 242 5.11 2.85 -15.07
C PHE A 242 5.48 4.08 -15.91
N PHE A 243 5.74 5.22 -15.27
CA PHE A 243 6.07 6.49 -15.92
C PHE A 243 7.57 6.84 -15.85
N LYS A 244 8.41 5.92 -15.35
CA LYS A 244 9.86 6.14 -15.19
C LYS A 244 10.72 5.59 -16.35
N ASN A 245 10.11 5.09 -17.43
CA ASN A 245 10.81 4.44 -18.56
C ASN A 245 11.75 3.31 -18.12
N LEU A 246 11.32 2.50 -17.14
CA LEU A 246 12.09 1.35 -16.69
C LEU A 246 11.82 0.16 -17.62
N HIS A 247 12.88 -0.41 -18.20
CA HIS A 247 12.78 -1.67 -18.93
C HIS A 247 12.77 -2.81 -17.92
N HIS A 248 11.65 -3.53 -17.85
CA HIS A 248 11.51 -4.72 -17.01
C HIS A 248 11.59 -5.97 -17.90
N LYS A 249 12.35 -6.96 -17.44
CA LYS A 249 12.32 -8.32 -17.99
C LYS A 249 11.30 -9.13 -17.17
N GLY A 250 10.46 -9.91 -17.85
CA GLY A 250 9.44 -10.74 -17.19
C GLY A 250 8.04 -10.13 -17.21
N ASP A 251 7.12 -10.79 -16.51
CA ASP A 251 5.74 -10.33 -16.38
C ASP A 251 5.66 -9.18 -15.37
N ILE A 252 4.60 -8.37 -15.47
CA ILE A 252 4.37 -7.20 -14.61
C ILE A 252 2.99 -7.31 -13.98
N CYS A 253 2.87 -6.99 -12.70
CA CYS A 253 1.59 -6.66 -12.07
C CYS A 253 1.58 -5.23 -11.53
N LEU A 254 0.43 -4.56 -11.66
CA LEU A 254 0.21 -3.27 -11.02
C LEU A 254 -0.07 -3.49 -9.53
N TYR A 255 0.82 -2.98 -8.68
CA TYR A 255 0.76 -3.16 -7.24
C TYR A 255 0.13 -1.95 -6.53
N ILE A 256 -0.86 -2.21 -5.68
CA ILE A 256 -1.57 -1.20 -4.87
C ILE A 256 -1.58 -1.64 -3.41
N ASN A 257 -0.96 -0.84 -2.54
CA ASN A 257 -0.63 -1.27 -1.18
C ASN A 257 -1.42 -0.55 -0.09
N HIS A 258 -2.55 -1.11 0.33
CA HIS A 258 -3.37 -0.62 1.45
C HIS A 258 -2.89 -1.18 2.80
N LEU A 259 -1.68 -0.78 3.23
CA LEU A 259 -1.19 -1.14 4.57
C LEU A 259 -1.93 -0.37 5.67
N TRP A 260 -1.95 0.96 5.54
CA TRP A 260 -2.34 1.87 6.61
C TRP A 260 -3.53 2.74 6.21
N GLN A 261 -4.43 2.99 7.16
CA GLN A 261 -5.65 3.80 6.91
C GLN A 261 -5.30 5.21 6.41
N ARG A 262 -4.20 5.80 6.89
CA ARG A 262 -3.74 7.14 6.50
C ARG A 262 -3.39 7.28 5.01
N GLU A 263 -3.08 6.17 4.33
CA GLU A 263 -2.67 6.15 2.92
C GLU A 263 -3.85 5.90 1.96
N GLU A 264 -5.03 5.54 2.47
CA GLU A 264 -6.19 5.14 1.67
C GLU A 264 -6.61 6.20 0.64
N LYS A 265 -6.58 7.48 1.02
CA LYS A 265 -7.03 8.58 0.14
C LYS A 265 -6.18 8.72 -1.11
N ASP A 266 -4.87 8.50 -1.01
CA ASP A 266 -3.97 8.61 -2.15
C ASP A 266 -4.00 7.34 -3.00
N LEU A 267 -4.12 6.18 -2.36
CA LEU A 267 -4.20 4.87 -3.04
C LEU A 267 -5.51 4.68 -3.81
N GLN A 268 -6.64 5.19 -3.28
CA GLN A 268 -7.92 5.15 -4.00
C GLN A 268 -7.86 5.84 -5.37
N LYS A 269 -6.99 6.83 -5.55
CA LYS A 269 -6.84 7.49 -6.86
C LYS A 269 -6.36 6.51 -7.94
N VAL A 270 -5.52 5.55 -7.56
CA VAL A 270 -4.99 4.55 -8.50
C VAL A 270 -6.10 3.60 -8.94
N LEU A 271 -7.05 3.27 -8.06
CA LEU A 271 -8.20 2.41 -8.40
C LEU A 271 -9.05 3.00 -9.53
N TYR A 272 -9.18 4.33 -9.60
CA TYR A 272 -9.89 4.99 -10.69
C TYR A 272 -9.20 4.89 -12.06
N THR A 273 -7.94 4.45 -12.11
CA THR A 273 -7.19 4.24 -13.36
C THR A 273 -7.38 2.85 -13.96
N LEU A 274 -8.05 1.96 -13.22
CA LEU A 274 -8.26 0.58 -13.64
C LEU A 274 -9.40 0.50 -14.66
N LYS A 275 -9.37 -0.56 -15.46
CA LYS A 275 -10.32 -0.88 -16.53
C LYS A 275 -11.14 -2.10 -16.14
N SER A 276 -12.34 -2.23 -16.69
CA SER A 276 -13.19 -3.42 -16.50
C SER A 276 -12.56 -4.72 -16.99
N SER A 277 -11.61 -4.64 -17.94
CA SER A 277 -10.86 -5.78 -18.46
C SER A 277 -9.73 -6.27 -17.55
N ASP A 278 -9.41 -5.54 -16.48
CA ASP A 278 -8.27 -5.89 -15.63
C ASP A 278 -8.64 -7.07 -14.71
N TYR A 279 -7.69 -7.97 -14.50
CA TYR A 279 -7.80 -9.00 -13.48
C TYR A 279 -7.27 -8.47 -12.15
N ILE A 280 -7.99 -8.69 -11.05
CA ILE A 280 -7.61 -8.21 -9.72
C ILE A 280 -7.40 -9.40 -8.78
N LEU A 281 -6.25 -9.42 -8.11
CA LEU A 281 -5.95 -10.33 -7.01
C LEU A 281 -6.02 -9.56 -5.68
N ILE A 282 -6.81 -10.07 -4.74
CA ILE A 282 -6.90 -9.52 -3.38
C ILE A 282 -6.64 -10.63 -2.36
N LEU A 283 -5.57 -10.47 -1.56
CA LEU A 283 -5.37 -11.34 -0.40
C LEU A 283 -6.27 -10.88 0.74
N VAL A 284 -7.04 -11.83 1.26
CA VAL A 284 -7.96 -11.65 2.38
C VAL A 284 -7.54 -12.58 3.52
N ARG A 285 -7.94 -12.24 4.74
CA ARG A 285 -7.57 -12.99 5.94
C ARG A 285 -8.57 -12.71 7.04
N ASP A 286 -8.80 -13.69 7.90
CA ASP A 286 -9.56 -13.54 9.15
C ASP A 286 -9.17 -12.22 9.85
N PRO A 287 -10.11 -11.27 10.03
CA PRO A 287 -9.84 -9.96 10.61
C PRO A 287 -9.28 -10.03 12.03
N ILE A 288 -9.67 -11.02 12.83
CA ILE A 288 -9.11 -11.21 14.18
C ILE A 288 -7.66 -11.69 14.09
N SER A 289 -7.37 -12.64 13.19
CA SER A 289 -6.00 -13.06 12.93
C SER A 289 -5.11 -11.95 12.38
N ARG A 290 -5.65 -11.03 11.56
CA ARG A 290 -4.93 -9.82 11.10
C ARG A 290 -4.53 -8.94 12.28
N VAL A 291 -5.48 -8.63 13.16
CA VAL A 291 -5.24 -7.82 14.36
C VAL A 291 -4.22 -8.47 15.29
N LYS A 292 -4.34 -9.78 15.54
CA LYS A 292 -3.34 -10.56 16.30
C LYS A 292 -1.96 -10.43 15.68
N THR A 293 -1.84 -10.53 14.35
CA THR A 293 -0.55 -10.37 13.68
C THR A 293 0.00 -8.95 13.85
N ALA A 294 -0.84 -7.92 13.86
CA ALA A 294 -0.40 -6.54 14.14
C ALA A 294 0.26 -6.42 15.53
N ILE A 295 -0.41 -6.97 16.54
CA ILE A 295 0.04 -6.97 17.94
C ILE A 295 1.39 -7.68 18.08
N ASN A 296 1.55 -8.80 17.40
CA ASN A 296 2.78 -9.61 17.45
C ASN A 296 3.89 -9.12 16.51
N HIS A 297 3.63 -8.15 15.62
CA HIS A 297 4.60 -7.75 14.60
C HIS A 297 5.87 -7.18 15.22
N GLY A 298 5.73 -6.31 16.24
CA GLY A 298 6.85 -5.65 16.91
C GLY A 298 7.72 -4.81 15.96
N TRP A 299 8.89 -4.41 16.44
CA TRP A 299 9.89 -3.66 15.68
C TRP A 299 11.31 -3.87 16.22
N PHE A 300 12.30 -3.48 15.41
CA PHE A 300 13.70 -3.42 15.84
C PHE A 300 13.90 -2.40 16.97
N LYS A 301 14.66 -2.79 18.00
CA LYS A 301 15.08 -1.91 19.09
C LYS A 301 16.29 -1.05 18.71
N HIS A 302 16.44 0.06 19.44
CA HIS A 302 17.67 0.88 19.50
C HIS A 302 18.20 1.40 18.16
N GLY A 303 17.31 1.80 17.23
CA GLY A 303 17.74 2.37 15.95
C GLY A 303 18.33 1.35 14.96
N ARG A 304 18.28 0.05 15.27
CA ARG A 304 18.52 -1.02 14.29
C ARG A 304 17.47 -0.94 13.18
N ASN A 305 17.88 -1.31 11.96
CA ASN A 305 16.99 -1.41 10.81
C ASN A 305 17.31 -2.71 10.04
N TYR A 306 16.56 -2.96 8.98
CA TYR A 306 16.66 -4.16 8.15
C TYR A 306 18.05 -4.39 7.54
N ASP A 307 18.85 -3.34 7.34
CA ASP A 307 20.14 -3.39 6.66
C ASP A 307 21.35 -3.45 7.62
N HIS A 308 21.11 -3.30 8.93
CA HIS A 308 22.18 -3.29 9.92
C HIS A 308 22.49 -4.70 10.42
N VAL A 309 23.58 -5.28 9.90
CA VAL A 309 24.20 -6.47 10.49
C VAL A 309 24.92 -6.06 11.78
N VAL A 310 24.57 -6.70 12.90
CA VAL A 310 25.25 -6.48 14.18
C VAL A 310 26.51 -7.34 14.23
N GLU A 311 27.66 -6.70 14.41
CA GLU A 311 28.91 -7.39 14.77
C GLU A 311 28.99 -7.49 16.30
N PHE A 312 29.45 -8.64 16.81
CA PHE A 312 29.71 -8.86 18.23
C PHE A 312 30.92 -9.79 18.41
N ASP A 313 31.53 -9.78 19.60
CA ASP A 313 32.65 -10.64 19.96
C ASP A 313 32.40 -11.44 21.25
N MET A 314 33.44 -12.08 21.78
CA MET A 314 33.33 -12.97 22.95
C MET A 314 33.17 -12.23 24.30
N TYR A 315 33.35 -10.91 24.30
CA TYR A 315 33.24 -10.05 25.48
C TYR A 315 31.88 -9.33 25.55
N ASP A 316 31.12 -9.34 24.46
CA ASP A 316 29.77 -8.79 24.40
C ASP A 316 28.77 -9.59 25.26
N ASP A 317 27.76 -8.88 25.79
CA ASP A 317 26.61 -9.51 26.43
C ASP A 317 25.69 -10.12 25.37
N PHE A 318 25.67 -11.45 25.27
CA PHE A 318 24.83 -12.17 24.32
C PHE A 318 23.34 -11.90 24.50
N TYR A 319 22.87 -11.61 25.73
CA TYR A 319 21.49 -11.21 25.94
C TYR A 319 21.20 -9.91 25.18
N GLY A 320 22.03 -8.88 25.34
CA GLY A 320 21.94 -7.63 24.58
C GLY A 320 22.05 -7.80 23.06
N VAL A 321 22.90 -8.72 22.59
CA VAL A 321 23.05 -9.03 21.16
C VAL A 321 21.72 -9.52 20.57
N VAL A 322 21.10 -10.52 21.21
CA VAL A 322 19.84 -11.13 20.74
C VAL A 322 18.58 -10.36 21.15
N ASP A 323 18.69 -9.37 22.05
CA ASP A 323 17.58 -8.50 22.45
C ASP A 323 17.32 -7.36 21.46
N SER A 324 16.94 -7.76 20.24
CA SER A 324 16.76 -6.85 19.10
C SER A 324 15.31 -6.48 18.81
N MET A 325 14.34 -7.18 19.40
CA MET A 325 12.91 -7.01 19.13
C MET A 325 12.20 -6.32 20.31
N GLY A 326 11.36 -5.35 20.01
CA GLY A 326 10.48 -4.68 20.97
C GLY A 326 9.06 -4.49 20.44
N PHE A 327 8.17 -4.03 21.32
CA PHE A 327 6.74 -3.83 21.04
C PHE A 327 6.30 -2.44 21.45
N PHE A 328 5.38 -1.88 20.65
CA PHE A 328 4.86 -0.53 20.83
C PHE A 328 3.71 -0.50 21.84
N ASP A 329 3.57 0.63 22.54
CA ASP A 329 2.34 0.99 23.24
C ASP A 329 1.32 1.70 22.34
N ALA A 330 0.17 2.07 22.92
CA ALA A 330 -0.86 2.85 22.24
C ALA A 330 -0.39 4.26 21.81
N GLY A 331 0.69 4.78 22.40
CA GLY A 331 1.33 6.04 22.01
C GLY A 331 2.34 5.88 20.87
N GLY A 332 2.56 4.66 20.36
CA GLY A 332 3.54 4.36 19.33
C GLY A 332 4.99 4.36 19.83
N LYS A 333 5.21 4.31 21.15
CA LYS A 333 6.55 4.23 21.75
C LYS A 333 6.94 2.77 21.95
N LEU A 334 8.15 2.40 21.56
CA LEU A 334 8.70 1.06 21.79
C LEU A 334 9.05 0.91 23.28
N VAL A 335 8.24 0.16 24.04
CA VAL A 335 8.33 0.13 25.52
C VAL A 335 8.41 -1.27 26.12
N SER A 336 8.14 -2.33 25.36
CA SER A 336 8.10 -3.70 25.88
C SER A 336 8.98 -4.67 25.09
N ASN A 337 9.46 -5.71 25.79
CA ASN A 337 10.21 -6.83 25.20
C ASN A 337 9.32 -7.99 24.76
N HIS A 338 8.02 -7.90 25.03
CA HIS A 338 7.01 -8.88 24.67
C HIS A 338 5.73 -8.19 24.16
N ALA A 339 4.98 -8.91 23.34
CA ALA A 339 3.68 -8.44 22.88
C ALA A 339 2.73 -8.31 24.07
N PHE A 340 1.97 -7.23 24.13
CA PHE A 340 0.92 -7.04 25.10
C PHE A 340 -0.31 -6.47 24.40
N ILE A 341 -1.48 -6.69 24.97
CA ILE A 341 -2.74 -6.26 24.41
C ILE A 341 -3.62 -5.71 25.53
N HIS A 342 -4.18 -4.54 25.29
CA HIS A 342 -5.22 -3.91 26.10
C HIS A 342 -6.10 -3.07 25.18
N ASN A 343 -7.22 -2.56 25.70
CA ASN A 343 -8.27 -1.92 24.92
C ASN A 343 -7.75 -0.75 24.07
N GLU A 344 -7.07 0.23 24.67
CA GLU A 344 -6.53 1.38 23.94
C GLU A 344 -5.50 1.00 22.86
N PHE A 345 -4.67 -0.02 23.10
CA PHE A 345 -3.74 -0.51 22.09
C PHE A 345 -4.47 -1.20 20.93
N LEU A 346 -5.48 -2.03 21.25
CA LEU A 346 -6.30 -2.69 20.24
C LEU A 346 -7.05 -1.67 19.37
N LYS A 347 -7.62 -0.64 19.99
CA LYS A 347 -8.24 0.50 19.31
C LYS A 347 -7.27 1.19 18.35
N HIS A 348 -6.05 1.48 18.82
CA HIS A 348 -5.01 2.07 17.98
C HIS A 348 -4.68 1.18 16.76
N ILE A 349 -4.54 -0.13 16.95
CA ILE A 349 -4.27 -1.08 15.86
C ILE A 349 -5.39 -1.09 14.81
N ILE A 350 -6.64 -1.07 15.24
CA ILE A 350 -7.82 -1.04 14.35
C ILE A 350 -7.88 0.25 13.53
N GLU A 351 -7.50 1.39 14.14
CA GLU A 351 -7.41 2.68 13.47
C GLU A 351 -6.17 2.81 12.56
N LEU A 352 -5.13 2.04 12.85
CA LEU A 352 -3.90 2.03 12.06
C LEU A 352 -4.05 1.18 10.79
N CYS A 353 -4.59 -0.03 10.92
CA CYS A 353 -4.68 -1.02 9.83
C CYS A 353 -5.82 -0.67 8.85
N SER A 354 -5.55 -0.77 7.54
CA SER A 354 -6.63 -0.63 6.56
C SER A 354 -7.51 -1.89 6.49
N PHE A 355 -8.81 -1.69 6.69
CA PHE A 355 -9.86 -2.68 6.45
C PHE A 355 -10.80 -2.26 5.31
N ALA A 356 -10.42 -1.26 4.50
CA ALA A 356 -11.22 -0.68 3.43
C ALA A 356 -11.40 -1.63 2.22
N TYR A 357 -11.93 -2.82 2.42
CA TYR A 357 -12.21 -3.79 1.36
C TYR A 357 -13.31 -3.27 0.44
N TYR A 358 -14.57 -3.25 0.90
CA TYR A 358 -15.69 -2.76 0.09
C TYR A 358 -15.51 -1.31 -0.33
N SER A 359 -14.99 -0.45 0.55
CA SER A 359 -14.74 0.95 0.23
C SER A 359 -13.79 1.14 -0.97
N ASN A 360 -12.83 0.24 -1.16
CA ASN A 360 -11.96 0.25 -2.34
C ASN A 360 -12.61 -0.46 -3.53
N ILE A 361 -13.30 -1.59 -3.30
CA ILE A 361 -13.98 -2.33 -4.36
C ILE A 361 -15.07 -1.47 -5.04
N ALA A 362 -15.79 -0.67 -4.27
CA ALA A 362 -16.81 0.25 -4.79
C ALA A 362 -16.22 1.35 -5.70
N ALA A 363 -14.91 1.58 -5.67
CA ALA A 363 -14.22 2.50 -6.57
C ALA A 363 -13.78 1.85 -7.89
N LEU A 364 -13.87 0.52 -8.01
CA LEU A 364 -13.45 -0.22 -9.20
C LEU A 364 -14.49 -0.10 -10.33
N PRO A 365 -14.07 -0.32 -11.58
CA PRO A 365 -15.00 -0.44 -12.70
C PRO A 365 -15.97 -1.61 -12.51
N ALA A 366 -17.19 -1.46 -13.04
CA ALA A 366 -18.17 -2.55 -13.05
C ALA A 366 -17.64 -3.78 -13.81
N ASN A 367 -18.03 -4.97 -13.35
CA ASN A 367 -17.72 -6.28 -13.97
C ASN A 367 -16.22 -6.64 -14.02
N VAL A 368 -15.38 -6.02 -13.19
CA VAL A 368 -13.98 -6.40 -13.07
C VAL A 368 -13.83 -7.80 -12.44
N ASP A 369 -12.90 -8.63 -12.92
CA ASP A 369 -12.67 -9.98 -12.38
C ASP A 369 -11.84 -9.87 -11.09
N ILE A 370 -12.51 -10.05 -9.94
CA ILE A 370 -11.87 -10.05 -8.63
C ILE A 370 -11.66 -11.49 -8.14
N THR A 371 -10.41 -11.84 -7.94
CA THR A 371 -9.97 -13.08 -7.29
C THR A 371 -9.62 -12.80 -5.84
N TYR A 372 -10.50 -13.18 -4.92
CA TYR A 372 -10.16 -13.24 -3.50
C TYR A 372 -9.36 -14.50 -3.20
N LEU A 373 -8.22 -14.34 -2.55
CA LEU A 373 -7.37 -15.43 -2.10
C LEU A 373 -7.24 -15.36 -0.58
N ASP A 374 -7.67 -16.40 0.11
CA ASP A 374 -7.44 -16.48 1.55
C ASP A 374 -5.93 -16.67 1.83
N MET A 375 -5.42 -16.00 2.86
CA MET A 375 -4.02 -16.14 3.27
C MET A 375 -3.63 -17.60 3.56
N GLN A 376 -4.55 -18.44 4.02
CA GLN A 376 -4.29 -19.87 4.22
C GLN A 376 -3.90 -20.62 2.92
N GLU A 377 -4.29 -20.11 1.75
CA GLU A 377 -3.93 -20.72 0.46
C GLU A 377 -2.46 -20.50 0.08
N ILE A 378 -1.75 -19.61 0.78
CA ILE A 378 -0.32 -19.37 0.58
C ILE A 378 0.54 -19.87 1.75
N MET A 379 -0.02 -20.74 2.59
CA MET A 379 0.76 -21.47 3.60
C MET A 379 1.69 -22.49 2.94
N PRO A 380 2.79 -22.91 3.60
CA PRO A 380 3.85 -23.72 3.00
C PRO A 380 3.36 -24.95 2.23
N GLU A 381 2.36 -25.65 2.75
CA GLU A 381 1.81 -26.86 2.15
C GLU A 381 0.92 -26.62 0.92
N ARG A 382 0.52 -25.37 0.66
CA ARG A 382 -0.40 -24.99 -0.43
C ARG A 382 0.19 -24.02 -1.44
N ALA A 383 1.14 -23.18 -1.01
CA ALA A 383 1.64 -22.03 -1.76
C ALA A 383 2.03 -22.36 -3.20
N PHE A 384 2.84 -23.41 -3.42
CA PHE A 384 3.28 -23.81 -4.76
C PHE A 384 2.11 -24.16 -5.69
N ALA A 385 1.16 -24.97 -5.20
CA ALA A 385 -0.02 -25.36 -5.96
C ALA A 385 -0.94 -24.16 -6.24
N THR A 386 -1.08 -23.27 -5.27
CA THR A 386 -1.82 -22.01 -5.41
C THR A 386 -1.19 -21.13 -6.47
N MET A 387 0.12 -20.90 -6.42
CA MET A 387 0.85 -20.09 -7.41
C MET A 387 0.73 -20.69 -8.81
N THR A 388 0.74 -22.02 -8.94
CA THR A 388 0.49 -22.70 -10.22
C THR A 388 -0.91 -22.40 -10.78
N LYS A 389 -1.94 -22.34 -9.92
CA LYS A 389 -3.31 -21.97 -10.34
C LYS A 389 -3.39 -20.50 -10.73
N LEU A 390 -2.76 -19.60 -9.98
CA LEU A 390 -2.75 -18.16 -10.26
C LEU A 390 -1.99 -17.85 -11.57
N ALA A 391 -0.86 -18.51 -11.82
CA ALA A 391 -0.10 -18.39 -13.06
C ALA A 391 -0.95 -18.71 -14.28
N LYS A 392 -1.72 -19.80 -14.23
CA LYS A 392 -2.68 -20.18 -15.27
C LYS A 392 -3.81 -19.17 -15.43
N LYS A 393 -4.37 -18.65 -14.33
CA LYS A 393 -5.49 -17.68 -14.37
C LYS A 393 -5.06 -16.34 -14.94
N PHE A 394 -3.93 -15.80 -14.48
CA PHE A 394 -3.48 -14.44 -14.84
C PHE A 394 -2.47 -14.42 -16.01
N GLY A 395 -2.05 -15.59 -16.49
CA GLY A 395 -1.18 -15.73 -17.65
C GLY A 395 0.24 -15.22 -17.43
N PHE A 396 0.81 -15.46 -16.24
CA PHE A 396 2.23 -15.26 -15.96
C PHE A 396 3.01 -16.58 -15.93
N SER A 397 4.34 -16.52 -15.87
CA SER A 397 5.21 -17.70 -15.84
C SER A 397 4.83 -18.71 -14.76
N LEU A 398 4.85 -20.00 -15.11
CA LEU A 398 4.59 -21.07 -14.16
C LEU A 398 5.74 -21.18 -13.14
N PRO A 399 5.44 -21.44 -11.85
CA PRO A 399 6.46 -21.82 -10.87
C PRO A 399 7.26 -23.03 -11.36
N ARG A 400 8.58 -23.00 -11.16
CA ARG A 400 9.47 -24.12 -11.51
C ARG A 400 9.60 -25.06 -10.33
N GLU A 401 9.62 -26.37 -10.59
CA GLU A 401 9.76 -27.39 -9.56
C GLU A 401 11.07 -27.28 -8.77
N GLU A 402 12.15 -26.83 -9.43
CA GLU A 402 13.44 -26.55 -8.78
C GLU A 402 13.35 -25.46 -7.70
N ASP A 403 12.39 -24.54 -7.82
CA ASP A 403 12.17 -23.44 -6.88
C ASP A 403 11.13 -23.78 -5.81
N ARG A 404 10.62 -25.03 -5.75
CA ARG A 404 9.52 -25.43 -4.84
C ARG A 404 9.77 -25.05 -3.39
N GLU A 405 11.00 -25.24 -2.91
CA GLU A 405 11.41 -24.91 -1.54
C GLU A 405 11.30 -23.40 -1.25
N HIS A 406 11.38 -22.53 -2.26
CA HIS A 406 11.19 -21.09 -2.06
C HIS A 406 9.73 -20.71 -1.73
N TYR A 407 8.76 -21.59 -2.01
CA TYR A 407 7.36 -21.37 -1.70
C TYR A 407 6.95 -21.85 -0.31
N VAL A 408 7.87 -22.44 0.48
CA VAL A 408 7.61 -22.85 1.87
C VAL A 408 8.08 -21.81 2.90
N ASP A 409 8.75 -20.73 2.46
CA ASP A 409 9.30 -19.68 3.30
C ASP A 409 8.22 -18.96 4.14
N ILE A 410 8.35 -19.00 5.46
CA ILE A 410 7.52 -18.20 6.38
C ILE A 410 8.17 -16.83 6.60
N ARG A 411 7.58 -15.79 6.00
CA ARG A 411 7.99 -14.39 6.24
C ARG A 411 7.70 -13.96 7.68
N PHE A 412 8.57 -13.10 8.21
CA PHE A 412 8.56 -12.67 9.63
C PHE A 412 8.62 -13.85 10.62
N GLY A 413 9.42 -14.86 10.29
CA GLY A 413 9.72 -15.99 11.17
C GLY A 413 10.43 -15.59 12.47
N ASN A 414 10.68 -16.56 13.35
CA ASN A 414 11.13 -16.30 14.72
C ASN A 414 12.50 -15.59 14.83
N PHE A 415 13.31 -15.66 13.78
CA PHE A 415 14.63 -15.05 13.74
C PHE A 415 14.67 -13.70 13.04
N PHE A 416 13.54 -13.25 12.46
CA PHE A 416 13.51 -12.10 11.55
C PHE A 416 14.10 -10.82 12.14
N TYR A 417 13.80 -10.55 13.41
CA TYR A 417 14.32 -9.36 14.08
C TYR A 417 15.70 -9.57 14.70
N ILE A 418 16.21 -10.80 14.78
CA ILE A 418 17.45 -11.17 15.50
C ILE A 418 18.61 -11.40 14.53
N LEU A 419 18.38 -12.17 13.47
CA LEU A 419 19.39 -12.54 12.47
C LEU A 419 19.21 -11.70 11.20
N PRO A 420 20.29 -11.38 10.46
CA PRO A 420 21.65 -11.90 10.61
C PRO A 420 22.52 -11.19 11.65
N LEU A 421 23.52 -11.91 12.17
CA LEU A 421 24.57 -11.41 13.07
C LEU A 421 25.95 -11.83 12.54
N THR A 422 27.01 -11.14 12.96
CA THR A 422 28.39 -11.52 12.65
C THR A 422 29.21 -11.58 13.94
N PHE A 423 29.70 -12.77 14.27
CA PHE A 423 30.69 -12.92 15.34
C PHE A 423 32.08 -12.60 14.79
N VAL A 424 32.84 -11.81 15.53
CA VAL A 424 34.18 -11.35 15.15
C VAL A 424 35.16 -11.80 16.23
N THR A 425 36.29 -12.34 15.79
CA THR A 425 37.41 -12.67 16.67
C THR A 425 38.73 -12.49 15.94
N GLU A 426 39.83 -12.70 16.63
CA GLU A 426 41.18 -12.57 16.11
C GLU A 426 41.99 -13.79 16.55
N THR A 427 42.74 -14.37 15.61
CA THR A 427 43.69 -15.44 15.90
C THR A 427 44.94 -14.88 16.58
N ARG A 428 45.77 -15.76 17.15
CA ARG A 428 47.03 -15.38 17.82
C ARG A 428 48.03 -14.66 16.91
N ASP A 429 47.95 -14.86 15.58
CA ASP A 429 48.75 -14.15 14.58
C ASP A 429 48.09 -12.83 14.11
N ASN A 430 47.11 -12.32 14.86
CA ASN A 430 46.40 -11.07 14.60
C ASN A 430 45.62 -11.06 13.27
N LYS A 431 45.11 -12.24 12.84
CA LYS A 431 44.19 -12.31 11.72
C LYS A 431 42.76 -12.21 12.23
N LYS A 432 42.06 -11.16 11.79
CA LYS A 432 40.63 -10.99 12.03
C LYS A 432 39.82 -12.06 11.30
N ILE A 433 38.95 -12.75 12.02
CA ILE A 433 38.05 -13.79 11.53
C ILE A 433 36.60 -13.37 11.73
N LYS A 434 35.73 -13.74 10.78
CA LYS A 434 34.28 -13.53 10.86
C LYS A 434 33.51 -14.83 10.73
N ILE A 435 32.57 -15.05 11.65
CA ILE A 435 31.55 -16.11 11.56
C ILE A 435 30.20 -15.43 11.36
N TYR A 436 29.54 -15.76 10.27
CA TYR A 436 28.24 -15.23 9.90
C TYR A 436 27.15 -16.14 10.44
N ILE A 437 26.18 -15.56 11.15
CA ILE A 437 25.07 -16.27 11.77
C ILE A 437 23.78 -15.82 11.09
N SER A 438 23.11 -16.74 10.42
CA SER A 438 21.95 -16.43 9.59
C SER A 438 20.92 -17.56 9.61
N VAL A 439 19.71 -17.26 9.11
CA VAL A 439 18.74 -18.32 8.77
C VAL A 439 19.33 -19.14 7.62
N ARG A 440 19.19 -20.47 7.68
CA ARG A 440 19.86 -21.42 6.78
C ARG A 440 19.60 -21.13 5.30
N ASP A 441 18.38 -20.75 4.93
CA ASP A 441 18.01 -20.50 3.53
C ASP A 441 18.47 -19.12 3.01
N LYS A 442 19.22 -18.37 3.83
CA LYS A 442 19.80 -17.05 3.48
C LYS A 442 21.33 -17.05 3.50
N ILE A 443 21.96 -18.22 3.59
CA ILE A 443 23.42 -18.36 3.51
C ILE A 443 23.90 -17.95 2.11
N LYS A 444 25.03 -17.23 2.05
CA LYS A 444 25.66 -16.88 0.78
C LYS A 444 26.32 -18.11 0.16
N ALA A 445 26.18 -18.26 -1.16
CA ALA A 445 26.63 -19.45 -1.89
C ALA A 445 28.13 -19.76 -1.76
N ASP A 446 28.96 -18.75 -1.49
CA ASP A 446 30.41 -18.85 -1.33
C ASP A 446 30.86 -19.17 0.10
N PHE A 447 29.93 -19.29 1.07
CA PHE A 447 30.27 -19.50 2.48
C PHE A 447 30.05 -20.96 2.89
N LEU A 448 31.00 -21.50 3.67
CA LEU A 448 30.95 -22.87 4.18
C LEU A 448 30.17 -22.92 5.49
N VAL A 449 29.23 -23.86 5.60
CA VAL A 449 28.48 -24.09 6.85
C VAL A 449 29.30 -24.91 7.83
N ILE A 450 29.58 -24.35 9.00
CA ILE A 450 30.50 -24.91 10.00
C ILE A 450 29.79 -25.42 11.28
N ASN A 451 28.46 -25.56 11.27
CA ASN A 451 27.68 -26.02 12.42
C ASN A 451 28.29 -27.29 13.08
N HIS A 452 28.62 -28.30 12.27
CA HIS A 452 29.17 -29.57 12.74
C HIS A 452 30.57 -29.47 13.35
N MET A 453 31.31 -28.39 13.04
CA MET A 453 32.63 -28.13 13.60
C MET A 453 32.53 -27.39 14.94
N LEU A 454 31.51 -26.54 15.09
CA LEU A 454 31.27 -25.76 16.30
C LEU A 454 30.53 -26.52 17.39
N PHE A 455 29.60 -27.40 17.01
CA PHE A 455 28.67 -28.05 17.94
C PHE A 455 28.76 -29.57 17.84
N ASP A 456 29.23 -30.18 18.93
CA ASP A 456 29.37 -31.64 19.01
C ASP A 456 28.03 -32.32 19.35
N ALA A 457 27.10 -31.58 19.96
CA ALA A 457 25.76 -32.06 20.33
C ALA A 457 24.68 -31.47 19.41
N TYR A 458 23.63 -32.25 19.16
CA TYR A 458 22.46 -31.78 18.43
C TYR A 458 21.75 -30.65 19.18
N ASN A 459 21.49 -29.53 18.50
CA ASN A 459 20.63 -28.45 18.98
C ASN A 459 19.48 -28.22 17.97
N PRO A 460 18.20 -28.22 18.40
CA PRO A 460 17.06 -28.04 17.51
C PRO A 460 17.10 -26.77 16.66
N LEU A 461 17.76 -25.71 17.12
CA LEU A 461 17.89 -24.46 16.34
C LEU A 461 18.76 -24.64 15.09
N LEU A 462 19.70 -25.59 15.08
CA LEU A 462 20.61 -25.80 13.95
C LEU A 462 19.92 -26.39 12.71
N LYS A 463 18.61 -26.68 12.79
CA LYS A 463 17.79 -26.96 11.61
C LYS A 463 17.49 -25.69 10.80
N ASP A 464 17.32 -24.56 11.50
CA ASP A 464 16.90 -23.27 10.94
C ASP A 464 18.04 -22.24 10.90
N VAL A 465 19.05 -22.39 11.78
CA VAL A 465 20.16 -21.45 11.96
C VAL A 465 21.47 -22.06 11.48
N ALA A 466 22.25 -21.26 10.75
CA ALA A 466 23.55 -21.64 10.25
C ALA A 466 24.64 -20.64 10.66
N PHE A 467 25.79 -21.22 11.00
CA PHE A 467 27.06 -20.55 11.22
C PHE A 467 27.92 -20.83 9.99
N SER A 468 28.38 -19.78 9.32
CA SER A 468 29.14 -19.91 8.09
C SER A 468 30.30 -18.94 8.03
N MET A 469 31.31 -19.28 7.21
CA MET A 469 32.49 -18.44 7.01
C MET A 469 33.13 -18.75 5.65
N ASN A 470 34.02 -17.86 5.19
CA ASN A 470 34.80 -18.13 3.99
C ASN A 470 35.92 -19.17 4.29
N GLU A 471 36.40 -19.83 3.24
CA GLU A 471 37.39 -20.90 3.36
C GLU A 471 38.73 -20.42 3.97
N GLY A 472 39.15 -19.19 3.66
CA GLY A 472 40.40 -18.63 4.19
C GLY A 472 40.35 -18.38 5.70
N ASP A 473 39.22 -17.93 6.21
CA ASP A 473 38.98 -17.73 7.64
C ASP A 473 38.83 -19.05 8.37
N LEU A 474 38.16 -20.04 7.76
CA LEU A 474 38.09 -21.39 8.30
C LEU A 474 39.48 -22.01 8.48
N LYS A 475 40.35 -21.92 7.46
CA LYS A 475 41.72 -22.44 7.53
C LYS A 475 42.53 -21.75 8.63
N ALA A 476 42.39 -20.43 8.75
CA ALA A 476 43.07 -19.68 9.81
C ALA A 476 42.59 -20.09 11.20
N LEU A 477 41.28 -20.27 11.39
CA LEU A 477 40.71 -20.71 12.66
C LEU A 477 41.21 -22.12 13.02
N GLN A 478 41.20 -23.06 12.07
CA GLN A 478 41.66 -24.43 12.29
C GLN A 478 43.16 -24.52 12.62
N ASN A 479 43.98 -23.63 12.07
CA ASN A 479 45.41 -23.55 12.37
C ASN A 479 45.71 -23.01 13.78
N ASP A 480 44.76 -22.31 14.40
CA ASP A 480 44.87 -21.79 15.76
C ASP A 480 43.92 -22.56 16.70
N ALA A 481 44.38 -23.72 17.17
CA ALA A 481 43.58 -24.65 17.98
C ALA A 481 43.02 -24.03 19.27
N GLU A 482 43.72 -23.06 19.87
CA GLU A 482 43.22 -22.41 21.09
C GLU A 482 42.10 -21.42 20.80
N THR A 483 42.31 -20.54 19.80
CA THR A 483 41.26 -19.63 19.36
C THR A 483 40.04 -20.42 18.90
N PHE A 484 40.25 -21.52 18.17
CA PHE A 484 39.15 -22.37 17.75
C PHE A 484 38.38 -22.97 18.93
N LYS A 485 39.07 -23.47 19.96
CA LYS A 485 38.44 -23.97 21.19
C LYS A 485 37.64 -22.89 21.90
N GLN A 486 38.17 -21.67 22.00
CA GLN A 486 37.47 -20.53 22.59
C GLN A 486 36.21 -20.17 21.79
N VAL A 487 36.31 -20.16 20.46
CA VAL A 487 35.17 -19.96 19.57
C VAL A 487 34.09 -21.03 19.79
N LYS A 488 34.44 -22.32 19.88
CA LYS A 488 33.44 -23.38 20.16
C LYS A 488 32.68 -23.12 21.46
N ILE A 489 33.39 -22.79 22.54
CA ILE A 489 32.79 -22.49 23.85
C ILE A 489 31.89 -21.25 23.77
N CYS A 490 32.36 -20.20 23.08
CA CYS A 490 31.64 -18.96 22.86
C CYS A 490 30.34 -19.19 22.08
N MET A 491 30.42 -19.91 20.96
CA MET A 491 29.27 -20.19 20.09
C MET A 491 28.23 -21.08 20.77
N LEU A 492 28.64 -22.01 21.65
CA LEU A 492 27.72 -22.78 22.49
C LEU A 492 26.89 -21.87 23.42
N LYS A 493 27.56 -20.97 24.15
CA LYS A 493 26.89 -20.01 25.03
C LYS A 493 25.96 -19.07 24.26
N PHE A 494 26.40 -18.58 23.11
CA PHE A 494 25.58 -17.75 22.23
C PHE A 494 24.33 -18.50 21.74
N LEU A 495 24.48 -19.75 21.28
CA LEU A 495 23.38 -20.55 20.77
C LEU A 495 22.33 -20.83 21.86
N ASP A 496 22.76 -21.06 23.09
CA ASP A 496 21.86 -21.19 24.24
C ASP A 496 21.07 -19.89 24.51
N GLU A 497 21.73 -18.74 24.43
CA GLU A 497 21.06 -17.44 24.65
C GLU A 497 20.08 -17.10 23.52
N LEU A 498 20.46 -17.38 22.26
CA LEU A 498 19.56 -17.28 21.11
C LEU A 498 18.33 -18.17 21.31
N LYS A 499 18.50 -19.40 21.81
CA LYS A 499 17.39 -20.30 22.11
C LYS A 499 16.47 -19.74 23.17
N LYS A 500 17.01 -19.28 24.30
CA LYS A 500 16.19 -18.66 25.37
C LYS A 500 15.38 -17.49 24.83
N ARG A 501 15.99 -16.64 23.97
CA ARG A 501 15.31 -15.49 23.40
C ARG A 501 14.19 -15.88 22.45
N VAL A 502 14.43 -16.83 21.55
CA VAL A 502 13.40 -17.33 20.62
C VAL A 502 12.24 -17.98 21.38
N ASP A 503 12.55 -18.83 22.36
CA ASP A 503 11.54 -19.49 23.20
C ASP A 503 10.75 -18.46 24.03
N TYR A 504 11.40 -17.39 24.51
CA TYR A 504 10.73 -16.29 25.20
C TYR A 504 9.76 -15.55 24.26
N ILE A 505 10.21 -15.16 23.06
CA ILE A 505 9.36 -14.45 22.09
C ILE A 505 8.15 -15.30 21.74
N GLN A 506 8.36 -16.59 21.43
CA GLN A 506 7.28 -17.52 21.07
C GLN A 506 6.26 -17.69 22.20
N ARG A 507 6.71 -17.95 23.43
CA ARG A 507 5.82 -18.13 24.58
C ARG A 507 4.99 -16.90 24.92
N ASN A 508 5.45 -15.71 24.54
CA ASN A 508 4.76 -14.46 24.82
C ASN A 508 3.95 -13.91 23.63
N LYS A 509 3.90 -14.62 22.49
CA LYS A 509 3.03 -14.24 21.37
C LYS A 509 1.58 -14.27 21.82
N LYS A 510 0.81 -13.29 21.36
CA LYS A 510 -0.64 -13.27 21.55
C LYS A 510 -1.36 -14.16 20.55
N HIS A 511 -2.44 -14.74 20.99
CA HIS A 511 -3.34 -15.56 20.21
C HIS A 511 -4.61 -14.77 19.88
N GLU A 512 -5.36 -15.26 18.90
CA GLU A 512 -6.64 -14.65 18.51
C GLU A 512 -7.63 -14.58 19.67
N ASN A 513 -7.63 -15.57 20.57
CA ASN A 513 -8.46 -15.55 21.78
C ASN A 513 -8.11 -14.36 22.70
N ASP A 514 -6.85 -13.96 22.81
CA ASP A 514 -6.48 -12.77 23.60
C ASP A 514 -7.11 -11.49 23.03
N VAL A 515 -7.27 -11.43 21.71
CA VAL A 515 -7.95 -10.31 21.02
C VAL A 515 -9.45 -10.35 21.30
N LEU A 516 -10.06 -11.54 21.24
CA LEU A 516 -11.48 -11.74 21.52
C LEU A 516 -11.83 -11.40 22.98
N GLU A 517 -10.99 -11.75 23.96
CA GLU A 517 -11.22 -11.38 25.36
C GLU A 517 -11.28 -9.86 25.56
N VAL A 518 -10.43 -9.11 24.86
CA VAL A 518 -10.48 -7.63 24.90
C VAL A 518 -11.80 -7.11 24.31
N PHE A 519 -12.25 -7.67 23.19
CA PHE A 519 -13.56 -7.31 22.62
C PHE A 519 -14.73 -7.70 23.54
N ARG A 520 -14.64 -8.80 24.27
CA ARG A 520 -15.67 -9.21 25.25
C ARG A 520 -15.74 -8.20 26.41
N GLY A 521 -14.60 -7.70 26.87
CA GLY A 521 -14.51 -6.70 27.93
C GLY A 521 -14.81 -5.26 27.51
N ASP A 522 -14.79 -4.94 26.21
CA ASP A 522 -14.98 -3.58 25.68
C ASP A 522 -16.08 -3.51 24.61
N ARG A 523 -17.30 -3.24 25.08
CA ARG A 523 -18.50 -3.18 24.24
C ARG A 523 -18.41 -2.13 23.13
N ASP A 524 -17.92 -0.93 23.45
CA ASP A 524 -17.89 0.17 22.47
C ASP A 524 -16.87 -0.12 21.37
N LEU A 525 -15.70 -0.65 21.74
CA LEU A 525 -14.70 -1.05 20.77
C LEU A 525 -15.21 -2.19 19.88
N ARG A 526 -15.87 -3.19 20.47
CA ARG A 526 -16.46 -4.31 19.74
C ARG A 526 -17.53 -3.86 18.74
N LYS A 527 -18.48 -3.02 19.17
CA LYS A 527 -19.49 -2.41 18.28
C LYS A 527 -18.86 -1.65 17.12
N LYS A 528 -17.86 -0.81 17.42
CA LYS A 528 -17.16 -0.03 16.40
C LYS A 528 -16.49 -0.95 15.36
N PHE A 529 -15.85 -2.02 15.82
CA PHE A 529 -15.19 -2.97 14.93
C PHE A 529 -16.21 -3.79 14.11
N LYS A 530 -17.31 -4.24 14.71
CA LYS A 530 -18.41 -4.92 14.01
C LYS A 530 -19.01 -4.05 12.91
N THR A 531 -19.42 -2.83 13.22
CA THR A 531 -20.00 -1.90 12.22
C THR A 531 -19.06 -1.68 11.04
N MET A 532 -17.76 -1.60 11.29
CA MET A 532 -16.76 -1.50 10.22
C MET A 532 -16.71 -2.78 9.37
N LEU A 533 -16.63 -3.96 9.99
CA LEU A 533 -16.54 -5.23 9.26
C LEU A 533 -17.83 -5.56 8.49
N ASP A 534 -19.00 -5.25 9.03
CA ASP A 534 -20.29 -5.46 8.35
C ASP A 534 -20.36 -4.70 7.03
N ARG A 535 -19.84 -3.48 7.00
CA ARG A 535 -19.69 -2.69 5.78
C ARG A 535 -18.61 -3.26 4.88
N GLU A 536 -17.40 -3.45 5.40
CA GLU A 536 -16.24 -3.69 4.55
C GLU A 536 -16.19 -5.11 3.98
N LEU A 537 -16.77 -6.10 4.67
CA LEU A 537 -16.79 -7.49 4.20
C LEU A 537 -17.98 -7.82 3.29
N VAL A 538 -18.91 -6.89 3.05
CA VAL A 538 -20.16 -7.16 2.32
C VAL A 538 -19.94 -7.81 0.94
N HIS A 539 -18.97 -7.33 0.18
CA HIS A 539 -18.68 -7.87 -1.15
C HIS A 539 -18.03 -9.26 -1.08
N ILE A 540 -17.15 -9.49 -0.11
CA ILE A 540 -16.50 -10.80 0.08
C ILE A 540 -17.54 -11.83 0.51
N LYS A 541 -18.42 -11.49 1.45
CA LYS A 541 -19.55 -12.34 1.87
C LYS A 541 -20.42 -12.76 0.69
N ALA A 542 -20.71 -11.84 -0.24
CA ALA A 542 -21.55 -12.14 -1.40
C ALA A 542 -20.86 -13.03 -2.46
N HIS A 543 -19.54 -12.88 -2.67
CA HIS A 543 -18.84 -13.54 -3.77
C HIS A 543 -18.02 -14.76 -3.36
N ARG A 544 -17.55 -14.80 -2.11
CA ARG A 544 -16.74 -15.87 -1.53
C ARG A 544 -17.17 -16.17 -0.09
N PRO A 545 -18.44 -16.59 0.11
CA PRO A 545 -18.93 -16.99 1.44
C PRO A 545 -18.13 -18.17 2.01
N ASP A 546 -17.55 -19.01 1.16
CA ASP A 546 -16.65 -20.10 1.55
C ASP A 546 -15.41 -19.61 2.31
N ILE A 547 -14.80 -18.49 1.88
CA ILE A 547 -13.69 -17.88 2.61
C ILE A 547 -14.16 -17.38 3.97
N ILE A 548 -15.28 -16.64 4.01
CA ILE A 548 -15.81 -16.07 5.27
C ILE A 548 -16.14 -17.17 6.28
N ALA A 549 -16.77 -18.26 5.81
CA ALA A 549 -17.10 -19.40 6.65
C ALA A 549 -15.85 -20.10 7.21
N SER A 550 -14.72 -20.06 6.49
CA SER A 550 -13.46 -20.64 6.97
C SER A 550 -12.78 -19.85 8.09
N TRP A 551 -13.16 -18.59 8.32
CA TRP A 551 -12.55 -17.71 9.31
C TRP A 551 -13.04 -17.97 10.73
N LYS A 552 -12.46 -18.99 11.37
CA LYS A 552 -12.83 -19.46 12.71
C LYS A 552 -13.02 -18.32 13.73
N TYR A 553 -12.07 -17.39 13.83
CA TYR A 553 -12.09 -16.38 14.89
C TYR A 553 -13.02 -15.22 14.55
N TYR A 554 -13.20 -14.91 13.26
CA TYR A 554 -14.27 -14.02 12.83
C TYR A 554 -15.66 -14.58 13.15
N GLN A 555 -15.89 -15.89 12.96
CA GLN A 555 -17.17 -16.51 13.35
C GLN A 555 -17.41 -16.43 14.86
N GLU A 556 -16.37 -16.61 15.67
CA GLU A 556 -16.44 -16.45 17.13
C GLU A 556 -16.75 -15.00 17.54
N PHE A 557 -16.15 -14.03 16.85
CA PHE A 557 -16.45 -12.61 17.03
C PHE A 557 -17.91 -12.27 16.68
N GLU A 558 -18.44 -12.73 15.54
CA GLU A 558 -19.84 -12.49 15.17
C GLU A 558 -20.80 -13.11 16.20
N LYS A 559 -20.49 -14.33 16.67
CA LYS A 559 -21.27 -14.99 17.73
C LYS A 559 -21.32 -14.15 19.00
N MET A 560 -20.17 -13.64 19.46
CA MET A 560 -20.08 -12.74 20.62
C MET A 560 -20.93 -11.48 20.43
N CYS A 561 -20.89 -10.85 19.26
CA CYS A 561 -21.70 -9.66 18.99
C CYS A 561 -23.21 -9.94 19.02
N MET A 562 -23.65 -11.12 18.58
CA MET A 562 -25.07 -11.52 18.67
C MET A 562 -25.49 -11.75 20.12
N GLU A 563 -24.69 -12.48 20.90
CA GLU A 563 -24.97 -12.80 22.31
C GLU A 563 -25.08 -11.54 23.19
N GLU A 564 -24.31 -10.50 22.87
CA GLU A 564 -24.26 -9.26 23.65
C GLU A 564 -25.20 -8.15 23.11
N GLY A 565 -26.03 -8.45 22.12
CA GLY A 565 -27.06 -7.54 21.61
C GLY A 565 -26.52 -6.35 20.84
N ASP A 566 -25.45 -6.55 20.06
CA ASP A 566 -24.79 -5.52 19.25
C ASP A 566 -25.24 -5.56 17.77
N MET A 567 -26.51 -5.94 17.54
CA MET A 567 -27.17 -5.98 16.21
C MET A 567 -27.68 -4.62 15.75
#